data_AF-A0A024FDY3-F1
#
_entry.id   AF-A0A024FDY3-F1
#
_cell.length_a   1.000
_cell.length_b   1.000
_cell.length_c   1.000
_cell.angle_alpha   90.00
_cell.angle_beta   90.00
_cell.angle_gamma   90.00
#
_symmetry.space_group_name_H-M   'P 1'
#
loop_
_entity.id
_entity.type
_entity.pdbx_description
1 polymer ?
#
loop_
_entity_poly.entity_id
_entity_poly.type
_entity_poly.pdbx_seq_one_letter_code
_entity_poly.pdbx_strand_id
1 'polypeptide(L)'
;MKNLVFTIILCLSICIGKAQNDIDVLLAAGVEDAQRFANDYLSSGSNGLMHSMNANWFNSAKVKPLAGFEISVIANAATVKDEDKMFNLNTTDYNNIQFVQGPSSQLVSTVLGENNPAIFVEVAYDDPIFGNQTTQIELPEGIGSESYDLLPTAFIQGAVGIGGGIELKARFVP
;
A
#
# COMPACT_ATOMS: atom_id res chain seq x y z
N MET A 1 -16.26 30.49 -14.86
CA MET A 1 -15.86 30.56 -13.43
C MET A 1 -15.87 29.19 -12.75
N LYS A 2 -16.94 28.40 -12.85
CA LYS A 2 -17.03 27.03 -12.26
C LYS A 2 -15.88 26.09 -12.66
N ASN A 3 -15.50 26.09 -13.93
CA ASN A 3 -14.45 25.21 -14.46
C ASN A 3 -13.04 25.63 -13.99
N LEU A 4 -12.84 26.91 -13.68
CA LEU A 4 -11.57 27.43 -13.15
C LEU A 4 -11.38 27.01 -11.69
N VAL A 5 -12.45 27.05 -10.90
CA VAL A 5 -12.44 26.62 -9.49
C VAL A 5 -12.12 25.13 -9.37
N PHE A 6 -12.71 24.29 -10.22
CA PHE A 6 -12.44 22.85 -10.22
C PHE A 6 -10.97 22.53 -10.57
N THR A 7 -10.40 23.28 -11.53
CA THR A 7 -8.99 23.12 -11.94
C THR A 7 -8.03 23.57 -10.83
N ILE A 8 -8.36 24.65 -10.12
CA ILE A 8 -7.55 25.15 -8.99
C ILE A 8 -7.59 24.18 -7.81
N ILE A 9 -8.75 23.60 -7.50
CA ILE A 9 -8.88 22.58 -6.45
C ILE A 9 -8.07 21.34 -6.79
N LEU A 10 -8.15 20.87 -8.06
CA LEU A 10 -7.37 19.71 -8.52
C LEU A 10 -5.85 19.98 -8.44
N CYS A 11 -5.38 21.17 -8.82
CA CYS A 11 -3.96 21.53 -8.70
C CYS A 11 -3.50 21.69 -7.24
N LEU A 12 -4.35 22.17 -6.34
CA LEU A 12 -4.02 22.28 -4.92
C LEU A 12 -3.82 20.91 -4.27
N SER A 13 -4.58 19.89 -4.69
CA SER A 13 -4.46 18.52 -4.18
C SER A 13 -3.08 17.89 -4.48
N ILE A 14 -2.42 18.29 -5.56
CA ILE A 14 -1.10 17.75 -5.97
C ILE A 14 0.03 18.33 -5.08
N CYS A 15 -0.16 19.51 -4.50
CA CYS A 15 0.87 20.20 -3.72
C CYS A 15 0.97 19.73 -2.26
N ILE A 16 0.04 18.91 -1.77
CA ILE A 16 -0.03 18.49 -0.35
C ILE A 16 0.61 17.10 -0.13
N GLY A 17 1.06 16.42 -1.18
CA GLY A 17 1.75 15.13 -1.08
C GLY A 17 3.19 15.27 -0.58
N LYS A 18 3.41 15.25 0.73
CA LYS A 18 4.72 15.01 1.36
C LYS A 18 4.90 13.50 1.54
N ALA A 19 5.26 12.76 0.49
CA ALA A 19 5.28 11.29 0.53
C ALA A 19 6.67 10.66 0.37
N GLN A 20 7.77 11.43 0.31
CA GLN A 20 9.06 10.91 -0.18
C GLN A 20 10.27 11.40 0.63
N ASN A 21 10.25 11.29 1.96
CA ASN A 21 11.47 11.51 2.74
C ASN A 21 12.01 10.23 3.40
N ASP A 22 11.13 9.29 3.78
CA ASP A 22 11.56 8.12 4.59
C ASP A 22 11.97 6.90 3.74
N ILE A 23 11.43 6.78 2.52
CA ILE A 23 11.79 5.69 1.58
C ILE A 23 13.24 5.83 1.08
N ASP A 24 13.74 7.06 0.95
CA ASP A 24 15.10 7.34 0.48
C ASP A 24 16.16 6.76 1.43
N VAL A 25 15.87 6.70 2.73
CA VAL A 25 16.78 6.17 3.76
C VAL A 25 16.76 4.63 3.78
N LEU A 26 15.60 4.01 3.54
CA LEU A 26 15.52 2.56 3.34
C LEU A 26 16.20 2.12 2.03
N LEU A 27 16.09 2.92 0.95
CA LEU A 27 16.83 2.71 -0.30
C LEU A 27 18.34 2.86 -0.12
N ALA A 28 18.79 3.74 0.78
CA ALA A 28 20.21 3.91 1.09
C ALA A 28 20.82 2.67 1.76
N ALA A 29 20.01 1.82 2.41
CA ALA A 29 20.43 0.49 2.90
C ALA A 29 20.76 -0.49 1.76
N GLY A 30 20.35 -0.20 0.54
CA GLY A 30 20.48 -1.09 -0.62
C GLY A 30 19.13 -1.46 -1.23
N VAL A 31 19.09 -1.51 -2.56
CA VAL A 31 17.86 -1.76 -3.33
C VAL A 31 17.23 -3.11 -2.99
N GLU A 32 18.06 -4.14 -2.74
CA GLU A 32 17.57 -5.49 -2.43
C GLU A 32 16.85 -5.54 -1.06
N ASP A 33 17.47 -4.98 -0.02
CA ASP A 33 16.92 -4.91 1.33
C ASP A 33 15.63 -4.07 1.35
N ALA A 34 15.65 -2.91 0.68
CA ALA A 34 14.47 -2.05 0.54
C ALA A 34 13.32 -2.75 -0.20
N GLN A 35 13.62 -3.45 -1.29
CA GLN A 35 12.62 -4.19 -2.06
C GLN A 35 12.03 -5.34 -1.24
N ARG A 36 12.87 -6.09 -0.50
CA ARG A 36 12.40 -7.18 0.37
C ARG A 36 11.47 -6.65 1.45
N PHE A 37 11.92 -5.62 2.18
CA PHE A 37 11.11 -4.99 3.21
C PHE A 37 9.79 -4.46 2.66
N ALA A 38 9.84 -3.72 1.54
CA ALA A 38 8.64 -3.15 0.93
C ALA A 38 7.64 -4.23 0.48
N ASN A 39 8.12 -5.36 -0.06
CA ASN A 39 7.24 -6.46 -0.42
C ASN A 39 6.52 -7.04 0.79
N ASP A 40 7.25 -7.32 1.87
CA ASP A 40 6.67 -7.91 3.08
C ASP A 40 5.72 -6.92 3.78
N TYR A 41 6.15 -5.66 3.94
CA TYR A 41 5.36 -4.59 4.54
C TYR A 41 4.06 -4.32 3.77
N LEU A 42 4.10 -4.30 2.42
CA LEU A 42 2.92 -4.02 1.58
C LEU A 42 2.07 -5.26 1.27
N SER A 43 2.54 -6.47 1.56
CA SER A 43 1.90 -7.72 1.13
C SER A 43 0.45 -7.83 1.60
N SER A 44 0.20 -7.65 2.90
CA SER A 44 -1.13 -7.70 3.51
C SER A 44 -2.07 -6.62 2.95
N GLY A 45 -1.57 -5.39 2.80
CA GLY A 45 -2.34 -4.29 2.20
C GLY A 45 -2.72 -4.56 0.75
N SER A 46 -1.78 -5.10 -0.03
CA SER A 46 -1.99 -5.45 -1.44
C SER A 46 -2.98 -6.61 -1.59
N ASN A 47 -2.87 -7.64 -0.74
CA ASN A 47 -3.81 -8.75 -0.69
C ASN A 47 -5.21 -8.29 -0.29
N GLY A 48 -5.32 -7.43 0.73
CA GLY A 48 -6.57 -6.83 1.16
C GLY A 48 -7.22 -5.99 0.05
N LEU A 49 -6.44 -5.15 -0.63
CA LEU A 49 -6.90 -4.37 -1.77
C LEU A 49 -7.39 -5.28 -2.90
N MET A 50 -6.62 -6.32 -3.26
CA MET A 50 -7.00 -7.29 -4.28
C MET A 50 -8.30 -8.02 -3.91
N HIS A 51 -8.47 -8.38 -2.64
CA HIS A 51 -9.70 -9.00 -2.15
C HIS A 51 -10.90 -8.06 -2.30
N SER A 52 -10.76 -6.82 -1.83
CA SER A 52 -11.76 -5.75 -1.97
C SER A 52 -12.10 -5.44 -3.43
N MET A 53 -11.11 -5.50 -4.33
CA MET A 53 -11.29 -5.35 -5.77
C MET A 53 -12.02 -6.51 -6.42
N ASN A 54 -12.04 -7.70 -5.83
CA ASN A 54 -12.79 -8.85 -6.35
C ASN A 54 -14.20 -8.93 -5.74
N ALA A 55 -14.43 -8.25 -4.62
CA ALA A 55 -15.76 -8.05 -4.07
C ALA A 55 -16.67 -7.36 -5.10
N ASN A 56 -17.97 -7.68 -5.07
CA ASN A 56 -19.00 -7.08 -5.93
C ASN A 56 -18.76 -7.23 -7.45
N TRP A 57 -18.01 -8.24 -7.91
CA TRP A 57 -17.81 -8.47 -9.36
C TRP A 57 -19.11 -8.68 -10.15
N PHE A 58 -20.04 -9.42 -9.55
CA PHE A 58 -21.38 -9.67 -10.08
C PHE A 58 -22.41 -8.78 -9.36
N ASN A 59 -22.59 -7.55 -9.87
CA ASN A 59 -23.52 -6.58 -9.30
C ASN A 59 -24.90 -6.52 -9.99
N SER A 60 -25.08 -7.19 -11.13
CA SER A 60 -26.34 -7.21 -11.89
C SER A 60 -26.55 -8.56 -12.57
N ALA A 61 -27.78 -9.08 -12.53
CA ALA A 61 -28.20 -10.28 -13.26
C ALA A 61 -28.52 -9.99 -14.75
N LYS A 62 -28.57 -8.72 -15.14
CA LYS A 62 -28.88 -8.28 -16.51
C LYS A 62 -27.65 -7.65 -17.17
N VAL A 63 -27.27 -8.24 -18.30
CA VAL A 63 -26.22 -7.77 -19.19
C VAL A 63 -26.64 -6.48 -19.87
N LYS A 64 -25.68 -5.57 -20.10
CA LYS A 64 -25.93 -4.37 -20.90
C LYS A 64 -26.38 -4.74 -22.32
N PRO A 65 -27.31 -3.98 -22.93
CA PRO A 65 -27.65 -4.18 -24.35
C PRO A 65 -26.41 -3.99 -25.23
N LEU A 66 -26.47 -4.43 -26.48
CA LEU A 66 -25.39 -4.22 -27.45
C LEU A 66 -24.96 -2.75 -27.48
N ALA A 67 -23.67 -2.49 -27.28
CA ALA A 67 -23.04 -1.16 -27.16
C ALA A 67 -23.54 -0.29 -25.98
N GLY A 68 -24.39 -0.83 -25.10
CA GLY A 68 -24.72 -0.19 -23.83
C GLY A 68 -23.52 -0.23 -22.90
N PHE A 69 -23.20 0.90 -22.28
CA PHE A 69 -22.08 1.02 -21.34
C PHE A 69 -22.54 1.56 -19.98
N GLU A 70 -21.75 1.26 -18.95
CA GLU A 70 -21.90 1.79 -17.59
C GLU A 70 -20.51 2.14 -17.05
N ILE A 71 -20.42 3.28 -16.37
CA ILE A 71 -19.27 3.66 -15.55
C ILE A 71 -19.77 3.81 -14.12
N SER A 72 -19.13 3.10 -13.21
CA SER A 72 -19.52 3.00 -11.81
C SER A 72 -18.32 3.31 -10.92
N VAL A 73 -18.54 4.09 -9.86
CA VAL A 73 -17.58 4.24 -8.77
C VAL A 73 -18.03 3.30 -7.65
N ILE A 74 -17.17 2.37 -7.27
CA ILE A 74 -17.46 1.38 -6.25
C ILE A 74 -16.58 1.68 -5.05
N ALA A 75 -17.21 1.87 -3.89
CA ALA A 75 -16.54 2.00 -2.60
C ALA A 75 -16.97 0.85 -1.70
N ASN A 76 -16.01 0.24 -1.01
CA ASN A 76 -16.25 -0.78 -0.02
C ASN A 76 -15.18 -0.70 1.08
N ALA A 77 -15.37 -1.44 2.17
CA ALA A 77 -14.38 -1.56 3.23
C ALA A 77 -14.31 -3.02 3.67
N ALA A 78 -13.10 -3.51 3.88
CA ALA A 78 -12.85 -4.84 4.43
C ALA A 78 -12.31 -4.71 5.85
N THR A 79 -12.65 -5.67 6.72
CA THR A 79 -12.05 -5.74 8.07
C THR A 79 -10.65 -6.37 7.97
N VAL A 80 -9.68 -5.73 8.60
CA VAL A 80 -8.31 -6.22 8.74
C VAL A 80 -8.27 -7.21 9.90
N LYS A 81 -7.69 -8.39 9.66
CA LYS A 81 -7.50 -9.38 10.72
C LYS A 81 -6.14 -9.20 11.39
N ASP A 82 -6.02 -9.66 12.63
CA ASP A 82 -4.77 -9.57 13.37
C ASP A 82 -3.60 -10.31 12.69
N GLU A 83 -3.89 -11.39 11.95
CA GLU A 83 -2.89 -12.13 11.17
C GLU A 83 -2.26 -11.31 10.02
N ASP A 84 -2.96 -10.29 9.54
CA ASP A 84 -2.52 -9.44 8.42
C ASP A 84 -1.75 -8.19 8.89
N LYS A 85 -1.75 -7.91 10.21
CA LYS A 85 -1.17 -6.69 10.79
C LYS A 85 0.35 -6.78 11.00
N MET A 86 0.90 -7.98 11.11
CA MET A 86 2.32 -8.20 11.42
C MET A 86 2.95 -9.21 10.47
N PHE A 87 4.23 -9.02 10.16
CA PHE A 87 5.04 -9.99 9.46
C PHE A 87 6.34 -10.26 10.23
N ASN A 88 6.94 -11.43 10.03
CA ASN A 88 8.21 -11.76 10.67
C ASN A 88 9.38 -11.19 9.87
N LEU A 89 10.05 -10.17 10.41
CA LEU A 89 11.28 -9.64 9.84
C LEU A 89 12.47 -10.34 10.46
N ASN A 90 13.26 -10.99 9.61
CA ASN A 90 14.48 -11.69 9.99
C ASN A 90 15.67 -10.98 9.35
N THR A 91 16.49 -10.28 10.14
CA THR A 91 17.64 -9.51 9.68
C THR A 91 18.74 -10.35 9.05
N THR A 92 18.74 -11.68 9.26
CA THR A 92 19.69 -12.56 8.55
C THR A 92 19.39 -12.69 7.05
N ASP A 93 18.19 -12.30 6.63
CA ASP A 93 17.78 -12.22 5.23
C ASP A 93 18.10 -10.86 4.57
N TYR A 94 18.68 -9.94 5.34
CA TYR A 94 19.05 -8.58 4.93
C TYR A 94 20.56 -8.41 5.00
N ASN A 95 21.10 -7.57 4.12
CA ASN A 95 22.55 -7.34 4.05
C ASN A 95 23.02 -6.26 5.02
N ASN A 96 22.21 -5.20 5.18
CA ASN A 96 22.62 -3.97 5.81
C ASN A 96 21.70 -3.53 6.95
N ILE A 97 20.72 -4.36 7.33
CA ILE A 97 19.74 -4.04 8.37
C ILE A 97 19.96 -4.94 9.59
N GLN A 98 20.03 -4.36 10.78
CA GLN A 98 20.07 -5.10 12.05
C GLN A 98 19.13 -4.45 13.07
N PHE A 99 18.61 -5.23 14.02
CA PHE A 99 17.81 -4.67 15.10
C PHE A 99 18.70 -4.05 16.17
N VAL A 100 18.31 -2.87 16.67
CA VAL A 100 19.02 -2.19 17.76
C VAL A 100 18.97 -3.02 19.05
N GLN A 101 17.84 -3.71 19.27
CA GLN A 101 17.60 -4.55 20.46
C GLN A 101 16.81 -5.80 20.08
N GLY A 102 17.14 -6.92 20.73
CA GLY A 102 16.40 -8.18 20.60
C GLY A 102 17.05 -9.20 19.66
N PRO A 103 16.33 -10.30 19.36
CA PRO A 103 16.79 -11.33 18.44
C PRO A 103 16.85 -10.81 17.00
N SER A 104 17.60 -11.50 16.14
CA SER A 104 17.67 -11.20 14.69
C SER A 104 16.36 -11.44 13.94
N SER A 105 15.32 -11.98 14.59
CA SER A 105 14.01 -12.21 14.00
C SER A 105 12.92 -11.81 14.98
N GLN A 106 12.02 -10.92 14.56
CA GLN A 106 10.86 -10.51 15.36
C GLN A 106 9.69 -10.08 14.48
N LEU A 107 8.50 -10.07 15.06
CA LEU A 107 7.30 -9.56 14.39
C LEU A 107 7.37 -8.03 14.32
N VAL A 108 7.16 -7.51 13.12
CA VAL A 108 7.08 -6.08 12.83
C VAL A 108 5.80 -5.79 12.06
N SER A 109 5.36 -4.54 12.10
CA SER A 109 4.13 -4.09 11.47
C SER A 109 4.14 -4.21 9.95
N THR A 110 3.00 -4.59 9.37
CA THR A 110 2.69 -4.40 7.94
C THR A 110 2.11 -2.99 7.72
N VAL A 111 1.83 -2.63 6.46
CA VAL A 111 1.09 -1.40 6.15
C VAL A 111 -0.29 -1.31 6.81
N LEU A 112 -0.83 -2.43 7.30
CA LEU A 112 -2.13 -2.49 7.98
C LEU A 112 -2.04 -2.62 9.51
N GLY A 113 -0.84 -2.61 10.09
CA GLY A 113 -0.63 -2.79 11.53
C GLY A 113 0.02 -1.58 12.19
N GLU A 114 0.48 -1.79 13.42
CA GLU A 114 1.33 -0.85 14.15
C GLU A 114 2.36 -1.60 15.01
N ASN A 115 3.53 -0.99 15.26
CA ASN A 115 4.50 -1.45 16.25
C ASN A 115 4.26 -0.72 17.57
N ASN A 116 3.91 -1.49 18.61
CA ASN A 116 3.77 -0.95 19.95
C ASN A 116 4.49 -1.86 20.96
N PRO A 117 5.69 -1.49 21.45
CA PRO A 117 6.39 -0.21 21.23
C PRO A 117 7.03 -0.08 19.83
N ALA A 118 7.42 1.14 19.46
CA ALA A 118 8.16 1.43 18.23
C ALA A 118 9.43 0.57 18.12
N ILE A 119 9.71 0.05 16.91
CA ILE A 119 10.85 -0.82 16.62
C ILE A 119 11.89 -0.04 15.82
N PHE A 120 13.15 -0.11 16.26
CA PHE A 120 14.26 0.56 15.60
C PHE A 120 15.24 -0.45 14.99
N VAL A 121 15.74 -0.11 13.80
CA VAL A 121 16.79 -0.83 13.10
C VAL A 121 18.01 0.06 12.89
N GLU A 122 19.19 -0.54 12.93
CA GLU A 122 20.41 0.08 12.43
C GLU A 122 20.59 -0.30 10.96
N VAL A 123 20.80 0.69 10.12
CA VAL A 123 21.11 0.54 8.71
C VAL A 123 22.56 0.92 8.47
N ALA A 124 23.34 -0.01 7.94
CA ALA A 124 24.68 0.23 7.45
C ALA A 124 24.64 0.79 6.02
N TYR A 125 25.38 1.85 5.76
CA TYR A 125 25.54 2.41 4.41
C TYR A 125 27.00 2.84 4.20
N ASP A 126 27.44 2.84 2.93
CA ASP A 126 28.79 3.23 2.55
C ASP A 126 28.83 4.73 2.21
N ASP A 127 29.45 5.53 3.09
CA ASP A 127 29.64 6.96 2.87
C ASP A 127 30.92 7.21 2.03
N PRO A 128 30.84 7.97 0.92
CA PRO A 128 31.99 8.21 0.03
C PRO A 128 33.20 8.90 0.70
N ILE A 129 32.98 9.57 1.84
CA ILE A 129 33.97 10.38 2.56
C ILE A 129 34.41 9.66 3.85
N PHE A 130 33.49 9.01 4.55
CA PHE A 130 33.72 8.43 5.89
C PHE A 130 33.69 6.90 5.93
N GLY A 131 33.45 6.22 4.79
CA GLY A 131 33.33 4.76 4.70
C GLY A 131 32.05 4.23 5.34
N ASN A 132 32.04 2.97 5.80
CA ASN A 132 30.87 2.36 6.43
C ASN A 132 30.38 3.16 7.66
N GLN A 133 29.16 3.68 7.58
CA GLN A 133 28.45 4.35 8.66
C GLN A 133 27.19 3.55 9.01
N THR A 134 26.70 3.74 10.25
CA THR A 134 25.41 3.20 10.68
C THR A 134 24.48 4.35 11.08
N THR A 135 23.20 4.20 10.75
CA THR A 135 22.14 5.12 11.20
C THR A 135 21.00 4.32 11.81
N GLN A 136 20.44 4.83 12.90
CA GLN A 136 19.26 4.24 13.51
C GLN A 136 18.01 4.81 12.83
N ILE A 137 17.09 3.93 12.45
CA ILE A 137 15.83 4.25 11.78
C ILE A 137 14.69 3.60 12.54
N GLU A 138 13.60 4.33 12.71
CA GLU A 138 12.34 3.78 13.21
C GLU A 138 11.61 3.08 12.05
N LEU A 139 11.19 1.83 12.25
CA LEU A 139 10.40 1.13 11.24
C LEU A 139 9.06 1.83 11.01
N PRO A 140 8.59 1.90 9.76
CA PRO A 140 7.35 2.60 9.45
C PRO A 140 6.15 1.94 10.13
N GLU A 141 5.24 2.80 10.58
CA GLU A 141 3.92 2.41 11.06
C GLU A 141 2.95 2.21 9.90
N GLY A 142 1.95 1.36 10.09
CA GLY A 142 0.87 1.17 9.13
C GLY A 142 -0.32 2.09 9.40
N ILE A 143 -1.33 2.01 8.54
CA ILE A 143 -2.59 2.77 8.69
C ILE A 143 -3.61 2.04 9.59
N GLY A 144 -3.25 0.90 10.18
CA GLY A 144 -4.18 0.00 10.88
C GLY A 144 -4.92 0.66 12.03
N SER A 145 -4.18 1.33 12.92
CA SER A 145 -4.76 1.98 14.10
C SER A 145 -5.53 3.25 13.77
N GLU A 146 -5.11 4.01 12.76
CA GLU A 146 -5.86 5.18 12.26
C GLU A 146 -7.18 4.78 11.57
N SER A 147 -7.21 3.58 10.98
CA SER A 147 -8.34 3.08 10.20
C SER A 147 -9.31 2.19 10.98
N TYR A 148 -9.11 2.02 12.29
CA TYR A 148 -9.92 1.15 13.16
C TYR A 148 -10.04 -0.28 12.61
N ASP A 149 -8.94 -0.84 12.11
CA ASP A 149 -8.89 -2.16 11.48
C ASP A 149 -9.83 -2.31 10.27
N LEU A 150 -10.08 -1.21 9.55
CA LEU A 150 -10.85 -1.21 8.30
C LEU A 150 -9.95 -0.78 7.15
N LEU A 151 -9.93 -1.56 6.09
CA LEU A 151 -9.29 -1.21 4.83
C LEU A 151 -10.34 -0.63 3.88
N PRO A 152 -10.49 0.71 3.79
CA PRO A 152 -11.35 1.32 2.79
C PRO A 152 -10.75 1.11 1.40
N THR A 153 -11.59 0.84 0.42
CA THR A 153 -11.19 0.64 -0.97
C THR A 153 -12.20 1.33 -1.89
N ALA A 154 -11.69 2.05 -2.89
CA ALA A 154 -12.50 2.66 -3.93
C ALA A 154 -11.87 2.43 -5.31
N PHE A 155 -12.70 2.12 -6.31
CA PHE A 155 -12.24 1.92 -7.67
C PHE A 155 -13.31 2.27 -8.70
N ILE A 156 -12.85 2.55 -9.92
CA ILE A 156 -13.71 2.81 -11.08
C ILE A 156 -13.93 1.50 -11.83
N GLN A 157 -15.17 1.24 -12.21
CA GLN A 157 -15.55 0.10 -13.05
C GLN A 157 -16.22 0.58 -14.32
N GLY A 158 -15.71 0.15 -15.46
CA GLY A 158 -16.38 0.26 -16.76
C GLY A 158 -16.99 -1.08 -17.18
N ALA A 159 -18.18 -1.07 -17.75
CA ALA A 159 -18.82 -2.23 -18.35
C ALA A 159 -19.39 -1.90 -19.73
N VAL A 160 -19.28 -2.82 -20.68
CA VAL A 160 -19.86 -2.69 -22.03
C VAL A 160 -20.47 -4.00 -22.51
N GLY A 161 -21.70 -3.93 -23.02
CA GLY A 161 -22.40 -5.06 -23.63
C GLY A 161 -21.92 -5.30 -25.06
N ILE A 162 -21.44 -6.50 -25.35
CA ILE A 162 -20.92 -6.87 -26.69
C ILE A 162 -21.92 -7.69 -27.52
N GLY A 163 -23.13 -7.92 -26.99
CA GLY A 163 -24.18 -8.71 -27.64
C GLY A 163 -24.17 -10.17 -27.22
N GLY A 164 -25.21 -10.92 -27.60
CA GLY A 164 -25.33 -12.35 -27.28
C GLY A 164 -25.39 -12.67 -25.78
N GLY A 165 -25.74 -11.70 -24.93
CA GLY A 165 -25.71 -11.86 -23.47
C GLY A 165 -24.30 -11.83 -22.87
N ILE A 166 -23.32 -11.26 -23.56
CA ILE A 166 -21.94 -11.12 -23.06
C ILE A 166 -21.64 -9.66 -22.71
N GLU A 167 -20.91 -9.46 -21.62
CA GLU A 167 -20.45 -8.17 -21.11
C GLU A 167 -18.95 -8.20 -20.83
N LEU A 168 -18.24 -7.15 -21.23
CA LEU A 168 -16.85 -6.93 -20.84
C LEU A 168 -16.82 -5.91 -19.70
N LYS A 169 -16.13 -6.24 -18.61
CA LYS A 169 -15.89 -5.34 -17.47
C LYS A 169 -14.41 -5.10 -17.26
N ALA A 170 -14.06 -3.87 -16.93
CA ALA A 170 -12.71 -3.47 -16.52
C ALA A 170 -12.78 -2.65 -15.23
N ARG A 171 -11.81 -2.84 -14.33
CA ARG A 171 -11.68 -2.09 -13.08
C ARG A 171 -10.35 -1.35 -13.05
N PHE A 172 -10.33 -0.15 -12.49
CA PHE A 172 -9.15 0.68 -12.30
C PHE A 172 -9.13 1.19 -10.86
N VAL A 173 -8.03 0.89 -10.15
CA VAL A 173 -7.72 1.49 -8.85
C VAL A 173 -6.76 2.64 -9.10
N PRO A 174 -7.10 3.87 -8.69
CA PRO A 174 -6.25 5.03 -8.84
C PRO A 174 -5.02 5.00 -7.92
#